data_AF-A0A5S4T9T9-F1
#
_entry.id   AF-A0A5S4T9T9-F1
#
_cell.length_a   1.000
_cell.length_b   1.000
_cell.length_c   1.000
_cell.angle_alpha   90.00
_cell.angle_beta   90.00
_cell.angle_gamma   90.00
#
_symmetry.space_group_name_H-M   'P 1'
#
loop_
_entity.id
_entity.type
_entity.pdbx_description
1 polymer ?
#
loop_
_entity_poly.entity_id
_entity_poly.type
_entity_poly.pdbx_seq_one_letter_code
_entity_poly.pdbx_strand_id
1 'polypeptide(L)'
;QIDSKSNQVDPTIIALAKEAHDGTVAYVRQQVGTTTHPINSYFALIKDDPSIQIVNNAQRWYAEKELAGTPEANLPLLSAAAPFKAGTRNDASAYTDIPAGPIAIKNVADLYLYDNVTAILKVTGADLKEWLEMSAGQF
;
A
#
# COMPACT_ATOMS: atom_id res chain seq x y z
N GLN A 1 -0.63 5.83 -38.24
CA GLN A 1 0.53 4.92 -38.15
C GLN A 1 1.34 5.38 -36.95
N ILE A 2 1.61 4.51 -35.97
CA ILE A 2 2.42 4.87 -34.80
C ILE A 2 3.89 4.78 -35.22
N ASP A 3 4.64 5.89 -35.13
CA ASP A 3 6.08 5.91 -35.37
C ASP A 3 6.82 5.44 -34.11
N SER A 4 7.20 4.16 -34.09
CA SER A 4 7.90 3.54 -32.96
C SER A 4 9.38 3.93 -32.85
N LYS A 5 9.91 4.77 -33.74
CA LYS A 5 11.31 5.24 -33.72
C LYS A 5 11.45 6.69 -33.21
N SER A 6 10.34 7.40 -33.03
CA SER A 6 10.32 8.78 -32.54
C SER A 6 10.16 8.83 -31.03
N ASN A 7 10.93 9.72 -30.38
CA ASN A 7 10.77 10.06 -28.95
C ASN A 7 9.91 11.32 -28.75
N GLN A 8 9.33 11.88 -29.82
CA GLN A 8 8.46 13.04 -29.70
C GLN A 8 7.02 12.62 -29.39
N VAL A 9 6.46 13.23 -28.35
CA VAL A 9 5.07 13.01 -27.94
C VAL A 9 4.16 13.84 -28.86
N ASP A 10 3.09 13.22 -29.37
CA ASP A 10 2.11 13.90 -30.24
C ASP A 10 1.34 14.99 -29.46
N PRO A 11 1.41 16.27 -29.88
CA PRO A 11 0.70 17.36 -29.21
C PRO A 11 -0.82 17.17 -29.14
N THR A 12 -1.40 16.48 -30.12
CA THR A 12 -2.84 16.16 -30.17
C THR A 12 -3.22 15.25 -29.01
N ILE A 13 -2.39 14.24 -28.72
CA ILE A 13 -2.61 13.31 -27.61
C ILE A 13 -2.46 14.03 -26.26
N ILE A 14 -1.46 14.91 -26.13
CA ILE A 14 -1.30 15.75 -24.93
C ILE A 14 -2.54 16.60 -24.70
N ALA A 15 -3.05 17.27 -25.74
CA ALA A 15 -4.23 18.12 -25.65
C ALA A 15 -5.48 17.32 -25.24
N LEU A 16 -5.69 16.13 -25.83
CA LEU A 16 -6.80 15.24 -25.49
C LEU A 16 -6.73 14.73 -24.04
N ALA A 17 -5.53 14.44 -23.53
CA ALA A 17 -5.36 13.90 -22.17
C ALA A 17 -5.30 14.99 -21.09
N LYS A 18 -5.15 16.27 -21.46
CA LYS A 18 -4.82 17.36 -20.53
C LYS A 18 -5.81 17.48 -19.37
N GLU A 19 -7.10 17.51 -19.67
CA GLU A 19 -8.14 17.68 -18.64
C GLU A 19 -8.11 16.51 -17.63
N ALA A 20 -8.07 15.28 -18.12
CA ALA A 20 -7.99 14.09 -17.29
C ALA A 20 -6.70 14.05 -16.45
N HIS A 21 -5.56 14.45 -17.03
CA HIS A 21 -4.28 14.54 -16.33
C HIS A 21 -4.33 15.57 -15.20
N ASP A 22 -4.74 16.80 -15.49
CA ASP A 22 -4.81 17.88 -14.51
C ASP A 22 -5.79 17.53 -13.38
N GLY A 23 -6.95 16.95 -13.73
CA GLY A 23 -7.93 16.44 -12.76
C GLY A 23 -7.34 15.34 -11.86
N THR A 24 -6.60 14.39 -12.44
CA THR A 24 -5.93 13.33 -11.68
C THR A 24 -4.88 13.91 -10.73
N VAL A 25 -4.04 14.83 -11.20
CA VAL A 25 -3.01 15.49 -10.37
C VAL A 25 -3.66 16.26 -9.22
N ALA A 26 -4.75 16.97 -9.47
CA ALA A 26 -5.49 17.69 -8.44
C ALA A 26 -6.08 16.71 -7.42
N TYR A 27 -6.71 15.63 -7.87
CA TYR A 27 -7.28 14.59 -7.02
C TYR A 27 -6.22 13.93 -6.12
N VAL A 28 -5.13 13.40 -6.69
CA VAL A 28 -4.13 12.66 -5.91
C VAL A 28 -3.36 13.54 -4.91
N ARG A 29 -3.42 14.87 -5.06
CA ARG A 29 -2.83 15.84 -4.13
C ARG A 29 -3.77 16.26 -3.00
N GLN A 30 -5.04 15.85 -3.03
CA GLN A 30 -5.97 16.13 -1.94
C GLN A 30 -5.49 15.48 -0.64
N GLN A 31 -5.51 16.26 0.44
CA GLN A 31 -5.12 15.82 1.77
C GLN A 31 -6.18 14.86 2.33
N VAL A 32 -5.72 13.73 2.88
CA VAL A 32 -6.57 12.73 3.54
C VAL A 32 -6.34 12.65 5.05
N GLY A 33 -5.27 13.26 5.54
CA GLY A 33 -4.96 13.27 6.97
C GLY A 33 -3.67 13.99 7.29
N THR A 34 -3.20 13.79 8.52
CA THR A 34 -1.92 14.33 9.02
C THR A 34 -1.26 13.27 9.88
N THR A 35 0.06 13.11 9.76
CA THR A 35 0.87 12.28 10.66
C THR A 35 1.79 13.16 11.50
N THR A 36 2.03 12.76 12.76
CA THR A 36 2.95 13.47 13.67
C THR A 36 4.40 13.02 13.54
N HIS A 37 4.64 11.90 12.87
CA HIS A 37 5.95 11.29 12.69
C HIS A 37 6.17 10.90 11.21
N PRO A 38 7.42 10.85 10.73
CA PRO A 38 7.70 10.39 9.38
C PRO A 38 7.31 8.91 9.21
N ILE A 39 6.91 8.55 8.00
CA ILE A 39 6.61 7.17 7.59
C ILE A 39 7.65 6.79 6.56
N ASN A 40 8.54 5.87 6.92
CA ASN A 40 9.52 5.29 6.01
C ASN A 40 9.41 3.78 6.02
N SER A 41 10.09 3.10 5.10
CA SER A 41 10.08 1.63 4.98
C SER A 41 11.48 1.01 4.88
N TYR A 42 12.53 1.76 5.23
CA TYR A 42 13.94 1.37 4.98
C TYR A 42 14.35 0.03 5.61
N PHE A 43 13.70 -0.35 6.70
CA PHE A 43 14.01 -1.58 7.43
C PHE A 43 12.77 -2.47 7.59
N ALA A 44 11.73 -2.23 6.81
CA ALA A 44 10.43 -2.87 6.95
C ALA A 44 10.45 -4.40 6.78
N LEU A 45 11.55 -4.97 6.25
CA LEU A 45 11.76 -6.42 6.20
C LEU A 45 12.21 -7.02 7.54
N ILE A 46 12.96 -6.29 8.36
CA ILE A 46 13.67 -6.86 9.52
C ILE A 46 13.25 -6.25 10.86
N LYS A 47 12.42 -5.22 10.85
CA LYS A 47 11.90 -4.57 12.07
C LYS A 47 10.51 -4.00 11.83
N ASP A 48 9.78 -3.79 12.92
CA ASP A 48 8.51 -3.08 12.91
C ASP A 48 8.66 -1.69 12.29
N ASP A 49 7.70 -1.33 11.44
CA ASP A 49 7.80 -0.17 10.58
C ASP A 49 6.44 0.53 10.39
N PRO A 50 6.39 1.88 10.48
CA PRO A 50 5.14 2.63 10.39
C PRO A 50 4.43 2.49 9.04
N SER A 51 5.15 2.21 7.95
CA SER A 51 4.55 2.08 6.62
C SER A 51 3.60 0.88 6.54
N ILE A 52 3.97 -0.26 7.13
CA ILE A 52 3.13 -1.46 7.20
C ILE A 52 2.07 -1.31 8.28
N GLN A 53 2.42 -0.71 9.43
CA GLN A 53 1.51 -0.63 10.57
C GLN A 53 0.21 0.13 10.24
N ILE A 54 0.28 1.19 9.44
CA ILE A 54 -0.91 1.94 9.00
C ILE A 54 -1.83 1.06 8.15
N VAL A 55 -1.26 0.26 7.24
CA VAL A 55 -2.02 -0.69 6.42
C VAL A 55 -2.67 -1.75 7.31
N ASN A 56 -1.93 -2.32 8.25
CA ASN A 56 -2.46 -3.32 9.17
C ASN A 56 -3.62 -2.77 10.01
N ASN A 57 -3.48 -1.54 10.52
CA ASN A 57 -4.53 -0.88 11.28
C ASN A 57 -5.80 -0.65 10.44
N ALA A 58 -5.65 -0.22 9.18
CA ALA A 58 -6.78 -0.03 8.27
C ALA A 58 -7.48 -1.35 7.94
N GLN A 59 -6.71 -2.42 7.66
CA GLN A 59 -7.26 -3.76 7.42
C GLN A 59 -8.01 -4.30 8.64
N ARG A 60 -7.45 -4.14 9.85
CA ARG A 60 -8.12 -4.56 11.09
C ARG A 60 -9.41 -3.79 11.33
N TRP A 61 -9.37 -2.47 11.23
CA TRP A 61 -10.57 -1.63 11.38
C TRP A 61 -11.68 -2.02 10.39
N TYR A 62 -11.31 -2.31 9.14
CA TYR A 62 -12.25 -2.77 8.12
C TYR A 62 -12.82 -4.14 8.48
N ALA A 63 -11.97 -5.12 8.81
CA ALA A 63 -12.38 -6.47 9.14
C ALA A 63 -13.23 -6.54 10.43
N GLU A 64 -12.93 -5.74 11.45
CA GLU A 64 -13.74 -5.64 12.68
C GLU A 64 -15.18 -5.20 12.36
N LYS A 65 -15.36 -4.31 11.39
CA LYS A 65 -16.68 -3.86 10.94
C LYS A 65 -17.41 -4.91 10.13
N GLU A 66 -16.72 -5.53 9.16
CA GLU A 66 -17.32 -6.55 8.30
C GLU A 66 -17.72 -7.80 9.08
N LEU A 67 -16.98 -8.14 10.14
CA LEU A 67 -17.28 -9.29 10.98
C LEU A 67 -18.33 -9.00 12.07
N ALA A 68 -18.71 -7.75 12.30
CA ALA A 68 -19.62 -7.38 13.37
C ALA A 68 -20.95 -8.16 13.27
N GLY A 69 -21.32 -8.88 14.34
CA GLY A 69 -22.54 -9.70 14.39
C GLY A 69 -22.42 -11.09 13.77
N THR A 70 -21.27 -11.45 13.21
CA THR A 70 -20.98 -12.84 12.79
C THR A 70 -20.48 -13.68 13.96
N PRO A 71 -20.57 -15.02 13.90
CA PRO A 71 -19.94 -15.90 14.89
C PRO A 71 -18.43 -15.67 15.03
N GLU A 72 -17.77 -15.31 13.93
CA GLU A 72 -16.34 -15.04 13.85
C GLU A 72 -15.90 -13.74 14.55
N ALA A 73 -16.83 -12.83 14.88
CA ALA A 73 -16.53 -11.55 15.52
C ALA A 73 -15.75 -11.67 16.84
N ASN A 74 -15.86 -12.81 17.52
CA ASN A 74 -15.21 -13.06 18.80
C ASN A 74 -13.85 -13.77 18.66
N LEU A 75 -13.44 -14.14 17.44
CA LEU A 75 -12.13 -14.75 17.20
C LEU A 75 -11.02 -13.70 17.25
N PRO A 76 -9.80 -14.05 17.67
CA PRO A 76 -8.66 -13.16 17.55
C PRO A 76 -8.44 -12.74 16.09
N LEU A 77 -8.34 -11.43 15.86
CA LEU A 77 -8.10 -10.88 14.54
C LEU A 77 -6.63 -10.51 14.37
N LEU A 78 -6.01 -11.08 13.35
CA LEU A 78 -4.66 -10.76 12.91
C LEU A 78 -4.73 -10.16 11.50
N SER A 79 -3.89 -9.16 11.24
CA SER A 79 -3.74 -8.56 9.92
C SER A 79 -2.33 -8.82 9.42
N ALA A 80 -2.24 -9.13 8.14
CA ALA A 80 -1.00 -9.45 7.46
C ALA A 80 -0.87 -8.55 6.22
N ALA A 81 0.25 -7.84 6.14
CA ALA A 81 0.60 -7.00 5.01
C ALA A 81 2.09 -7.19 4.69
N ALA A 82 2.42 -7.24 3.40
CA ALA A 82 3.78 -7.34 2.92
C ALA A 82 4.41 -5.94 2.74
N PRO A 83 5.70 -5.75 3.04
CA PRO A 83 6.40 -4.52 2.73
C PRO A 83 6.69 -4.41 1.22
N PHE A 84 5.79 -3.79 0.46
CA PHE A 84 5.94 -3.68 -1.01
C PHE A 84 7.16 -2.85 -1.44
N LYS A 85 7.46 -1.77 -0.71
CA LYS A 85 8.58 -0.87 -0.99
C LYS A 85 9.65 -1.00 0.08
N ALA A 86 10.43 -2.08 0.06
CA ALA A 86 11.56 -2.28 0.97
C ALA A 86 12.87 -2.57 0.22
N GLY A 87 13.09 -1.85 -0.88
CA GLY A 87 14.16 -2.15 -1.83
C GLY A 87 13.77 -3.36 -2.68
N THR A 88 13.49 -3.14 -3.95
CA THR A 88 13.08 -4.23 -4.87
C THR A 88 14.27 -4.75 -5.67
N ARG A 89 14.15 -5.96 -6.21
CA ARG A 89 15.20 -6.60 -7.04
C ARG A 89 15.68 -5.72 -8.20
N ASN A 90 14.79 -4.91 -8.77
CA ASN A 90 15.08 -4.08 -9.94
C ASN A 90 15.19 -2.59 -9.61
N ASP A 91 14.94 -2.19 -8.36
CA ASP A 91 15.03 -0.81 -7.89
C ASP A 91 15.39 -0.79 -6.40
N ALA A 92 16.67 -0.60 -6.13
CA ALA A 92 17.21 -0.49 -4.77
C ALA A 92 16.79 0.82 -4.07
N SER A 93 16.21 1.79 -4.77
CA SER A 93 15.70 3.04 -4.20
C SER A 93 14.22 3.01 -3.86
N ALA A 94 13.53 1.90 -4.17
CA ALA A 94 12.10 1.72 -3.96
C ALA A 94 11.74 1.58 -2.47
N TYR A 95 11.73 2.72 -1.78
CA TYR A 95 11.27 2.89 -0.41
C TYR A 95 10.17 3.95 -0.33
N THR A 96 9.35 3.84 0.69
CA THR A 96 8.49 4.93 1.14
C THR A 96 9.32 5.84 2.03
N ASP A 97 9.19 7.14 1.81
CA ASP A 97 9.72 8.19 2.68
C ASP A 97 8.76 9.38 2.63
N ILE A 98 7.88 9.44 3.62
CA ILE A 98 6.86 10.46 3.77
C ILE A 98 7.19 11.26 5.04
N PRO A 99 7.43 12.57 4.94
CA PRO A 99 7.72 13.39 6.11
C PRO A 99 6.49 13.50 7.03
N ALA A 100 6.74 13.89 8.28
CA ALA A 100 5.65 14.28 9.17
C ALA A 100 4.83 15.45 8.58
N GLY A 101 3.54 15.52 8.91
CA GLY A 101 2.63 16.55 8.43
C GLY A 101 1.51 16.00 7.54
N PRO A 102 0.97 16.84 6.64
CA PRO A 102 -0.14 16.47 5.76
C PRO A 102 0.19 15.26 4.88
N ILE A 103 -0.73 14.30 4.81
CA ILE A 103 -0.67 13.18 3.87
C ILE A 103 -1.78 13.34 2.83
N ALA A 104 -1.44 13.11 1.56
CA ALA A 104 -2.36 13.15 0.44
C ALA A 104 -2.66 11.75 -0.11
N ILE A 105 -3.65 11.62 -0.99
CA ILE A 105 -4.01 10.35 -1.64
C ILE A 105 -2.79 9.68 -2.29
N LYS A 106 -1.92 10.45 -2.96
CA LYS A 106 -0.67 9.93 -3.55
C LYS A 106 0.26 9.26 -2.53
N ASN A 107 0.25 9.72 -1.27
CA ASN A 107 1.07 9.14 -0.21
C ASN A 107 0.49 7.80 0.25
N VAL A 108 -0.85 7.67 0.27
CA VAL A 108 -1.51 6.39 0.56
C VAL A 108 -1.23 5.38 -0.56
N ALA A 109 -1.28 5.82 -1.81
CA ALA A 109 -0.91 4.98 -2.96
C ALA A 109 0.57 4.54 -2.93
N ASP A 110 1.46 5.33 -2.33
CA ASP A 110 2.87 4.94 -2.14
C ASP A 110 3.03 3.81 -1.10
N LEU A 111 2.16 3.79 -0.08
CA LEU A 111 2.14 2.73 0.95
C LEU A 111 1.57 1.42 0.42
N TYR A 112 0.59 1.48 -0.49
CA TYR A 112 -0.06 0.31 -1.06
C TYR A 112 -0.19 0.46 -2.58
N LEU A 113 0.81 -0.08 -3.29
CA LEU A 113 1.04 0.18 -4.71
C LEU A 113 0.08 -0.57 -5.65
N TYR A 114 -0.47 -1.68 -5.19
CA TYR A 114 -1.28 -2.59 -5.99
C TYR A 114 -2.76 -2.44 -5.65
N ASP A 115 -3.62 -2.50 -6.66
CA ASP A 115 -5.08 -2.45 -6.48
C ASP A 115 -5.61 -3.82 -6.00
N ASN A 116 -5.11 -4.27 -4.85
CA ASN A 116 -5.50 -5.54 -4.24
C ASN A 116 -6.81 -5.37 -3.46
N VAL A 117 -7.58 -6.46 -3.41
CA VAL A 117 -8.76 -6.56 -2.55
C VAL A 117 -8.36 -7.13 -1.19
N THR A 118 -8.96 -6.62 -0.11
CA THR A 118 -8.78 -7.18 1.24
C THR A 118 -9.61 -8.46 1.39
N ALA A 119 -8.98 -9.52 1.89
CA ALA A 119 -9.65 -10.79 2.20
C ALA A 119 -9.56 -11.09 3.69
N ILE A 120 -10.60 -11.72 4.24
CA ILE A 120 -10.66 -12.19 5.62
C ILE A 120 -10.73 -13.71 5.58
N LEU A 121 -9.78 -14.37 6.24
CA LEU A 121 -9.65 -15.82 6.23
C LEU A 121 -9.75 -16.35 7.66
N LYS A 122 -10.61 -17.36 7.87
CA LYS A 122 -10.62 -18.14 9.12
C LYS A 122 -9.62 -19.27 8.99
N VAL A 123 -8.61 -19.26 9.84
CA VAL A 123 -7.50 -20.21 9.83
C VAL A 123 -7.33 -20.86 11.20
N THR A 124 -6.67 -22.03 11.24
CA THR A 124 -6.28 -22.67 12.48
C THR A 124 -4.94 -22.13 12.99
N GLY A 125 -4.61 -22.43 14.25
CA GLY A 125 -3.28 -22.11 14.79
C GLY A 125 -2.15 -22.85 14.08
N ALA A 126 -2.42 -24.02 13.48
CA ALA A 126 -1.44 -24.76 12.69
C ALA A 126 -1.12 -24.02 11.38
N ASP A 127 -2.15 -23.56 10.67
CA ASP A 127 -2.00 -22.79 9.43
C ASP A 127 -1.24 -21.48 9.69
N LEU A 128 -1.57 -20.78 10.79
CA LEU A 128 -0.88 -19.56 11.19
C LEU A 128 0.60 -19.81 11.47
N LYS A 129 0.92 -20.90 12.19
CA LYS A 129 2.31 -21.26 12.47
C LYS A 129 3.06 -21.57 11.18
N GLU A 130 2.50 -22.40 10.30
CA GLU A 130 3.12 -22.75 9.03
C GLU A 130 3.41 -21.50 8.17
N TRP A 131 2.44 -20.58 8.09
CA TRP A 131 2.63 -19.31 7.37
C TRP A 131 3.77 -18.46 7.96
N LEU A 132 3.89 -18.40 9.29
CA LEU A 132 4.99 -17.68 9.95
C LEU A 132 6.35 -18.33 9.68
N GLU A 133 6.45 -19.66 9.72
CA GLU A 133 7.69 -20.39 9.38
C GLU A 133 8.09 -20.14 7.92
N MET A 134 7.13 -20.18 6.99
CA MET A 134 7.38 -19.90 5.57
C MET A 134 7.80 -18.45 5.34
N SER A 135 7.22 -17.50 6.06
CA SER A 135 7.58 -16.08 5.99
C SER A 135 9.00 -15.83 6.53
N ALA A 136 9.39 -16.54 7.59
CA ALA A 136 10.72 -16.44 8.16
C ALA A 136 11.82 -16.99 7.23
N GLY A 137 11.50 -17.93 6.34
CA GLY A 137 12.44 -18.51 5.37
C GLY A 137 13.04 -17.52 4.35
N GLN A 138 12.60 -16.26 4.36
CA GLN A 138 13.24 -15.18 3.62
C GLN A 138 14.60 -14.76 4.24
N PHE A 139 14.85 -15.06 5.52
CA PHE A 139 16.05 -14.67 6.30
C PHE A 139 16.91 -15.88 6.67
#